data_AF-A0A9D1EMS3-F1
#
_entry.id   AF-A0A9D1EMS3-F1
#
_cell.length_a   1.000
_cell.length_b   1.000
_cell.length_c   1.000
_cell.angle_alpha   90.00
_cell.angle_beta   90.00
_cell.angle_gamma   90.00
#
_symmetry.space_group_name_H-M   'P 1'
#
loop_
_entity.id
_entity.type
_entity.pdbx_description
1 polymer ?
#
loop_
_entity_poly.entity_id
_entity_poly.type
_entity_poly.pdbx_seq_one_letter_code
_entity_poly.pdbx_strand_id
1 'polypeptide(L)'
;MLDTSGLNPGDYAGISAFQSFAGMVGAYVGDDGQKYVYFAHQTRGQEQDLVRDEELNQDLVYLKIEYRFSNIDENGIITTEDQARFYYSLDGEEWVKIGKGFTMSYSLDLFTGYRTALYCYSTQEPGGHADFDYYHAVKADRSEVVTTSEDE
;
A
#
# COMPACT_ATOMS: atom_id res chain seq x y z
N MET A 1 3.11 1.70 -12.23
CA MET A 1 2.82 0.28 -12.56
C MET A 1 3.90 -0.58 -11.94
N LEU A 2 3.56 -1.78 -11.47
CA LEU A 2 4.46 -2.83 -10.99
C LEU A 2 4.34 -4.04 -11.94
N ASP A 3 5.46 -4.51 -12.46
CA ASP A 3 5.56 -5.78 -13.19
C ASP A 3 6.12 -6.86 -12.26
N THR A 4 5.36 -7.95 -12.15
CA THR A 4 5.64 -9.08 -11.25
C THR A 4 6.18 -10.31 -11.98
N SER A 5 6.42 -10.25 -13.30
CA SER A 5 6.90 -11.38 -14.10
C SER A 5 8.25 -11.93 -13.60
N GLY A 6 9.09 -11.07 -13.01
CA GLY A 6 10.38 -11.43 -12.43
C GLY A 6 10.35 -11.94 -10.99
N LEU A 7 9.18 -12.03 -10.35
CA LEU A 7 9.05 -12.53 -8.98
C LEU A 7 9.09 -14.06 -8.93
N ASN A 8 9.81 -14.58 -7.94
CA ASN A 8 9.85 -16.01 -7.61
C ASN A 8 8.89 -16.36 -6.48
N PRO A 9 8.54 -17.64 -6.27
CA PRO A 9 7.82 -18.08 -5.08
C PRO A 9 8.45 -17.56 -3.78
N GLY A 10 7.63 -16.95 -2.92
CA GLY A 10 8.06 -16.29 -1.69
C GLY A 10 8.47 -14.82 -1.86
N ASP A 11 8.49 -14.28 -3.06
CA ASP A 11 8.79 -12.87 -3.28
C ASP A 11 7.56 -11.99 -3.08
N TYR A 12 7.80 -10.81 -2.50
CA TYR A 12 6.84 -9.76 -2.24
C TYR A 12 7.38 -8.44 -2.81
N ALA A 13 6.55 -7.69 -3.52
CA ALA A 13 6.90 -6.36 -4.02
C ALA A 13 5.69 -5.42 -3.99
N GLY A 14 5.92 -4.14 -3.76
CA GLY A 14 4.83 -3.17 -3.71
C GLY A 14 5.20 -1.79 -3.20
N ILE A 15 4.20 -1.08 -2.69
CA ILE A 15 4.34 0.23 -2.07
C ILE A 15 3.78 0.25 -0.65
N SER A 16 4.40 1.03 0.22
CA SER A 16 4.03 1.10 1.63
C SER A 16 3.86 2.54 2.12
N ALA A 17 2.86 2.76 2.97
CA ALA A 17 2.84 3.87 3.91
C ALA A 17 3.76 3.51 5.08
N PHE A 18 5.01 3.92 4.98
CA PHE A 18 6.09 3.39 5.79
C PHE A 18 6.38 4.25 7.03
N GLN A 19 6.26 3.61 8.19
CA GLN A 19 6.70 4.06 9.52
C GLN A 19 6.87 2.81 10.41
N SER A 20 7.06 2.93 11.72
CA SER A 20 7.05 1.82 12.67
C SER A 20 5.75 1.01 12.64
N PHE A 21 4.61 1.64 12.33
CA PHE A 21 3.40 0.93 11.94
C PHE A 21 3.16 1.22 10.46
N ALA A 22 3.37 0.22 9.61
CA ALA A 22 3.27 0.38 8.16
C ALA A 22 2.03 -0.34 7.62
N GLY A 23 1.44 0.23 6.58
CA GLY A 23 0.53 -0.50 5.70
C GLY A 23 1.15 -0.68 4.33
N MET A 24 0.85 -1.81 3.71
CA MET A 24 1.51 -2.29 2.50
C MET A 24 0.46 -2.74 1.51
N VAL A 25 0.60 -2.34 0.25
CA VAL A 25 -0.16 -2.91 -0.87
C VAL A 25 0.82 -3.30 -1.96
N GLY A 26 0.66 -4.51 -2.48
CA GLY A 26 1.62 -5.06 -3.41
C GLY A 26 1.12 -6.35 -4.04
N ALA A 27 2.05 -7.07 -4.65
CA ALA A 27 1.85 -8.42 -5.11
C ALA A 27 2.88 -9.36 -4.49
N TYR A 28 2.50 -10.63 -4.35
CA TYR A 28 3.42 -11.69 -3.97
C TYR A 28 3.16 -12.97 -4.77
N VAL A 29 4.14 -13.87 -4.76
CA VAL A 29 4.03 -15.19 -5.38
C VAL A 29 3.98 -16.24 -4.27
N GLY A 30 2.90 -17.03 -4.24
CA GLY A 30 2.77 -18.16 -3.32
C GLY A 30 3.73 -19.30 -3.64
N ASP A 31 3.84 -20.26 -2.73
CA ASP A 31 4.71 -21.44 -2.89
C ASP A 31 4.33 -22.30 -4.11
N ASP A 32 3.06 -22.22 -4.53
CA ASP A 32 2.52 -22.87 -5.72
C ASP A 32 2.80 -22.11 -7.03
N GLY A 33 3.42 -20.93 -6.95
CA GLY A 33 3.67 -20.05 -8.08
C GLY A 33 2.48 -19.15 -8.44
N GLN A 34 1.35 -19.24 -7.74
CA GLN A 34 0.21 -18.36 -7.95
C GLN A 34 0.53 -16.96 -7.45
N LYS A 35 0.12 -15.95 -8.21
CA LYS A 35 0.30 -14.54 -7.84
C LYS A 35 -0.92 -14.03 -7.13
N TYR A 36 -0.70 -13.10 -6.21
CA TYR A 36 -1.76 -12.45 -5.44
C TYR A 36 -1.48 -10.96 -5.36
N VAL A 37 -2.54 -10.14 -5.45
CA VAL A 37 -2.49 -8.77 -4.94
C VAL A 37 -2.87 -8.80 -3.47
N TYR A 38 -2.21 -8.01 -2.63
CA TYR A 38 -2.41 -8.09 -1.18
C TYR A 38 -2.42 -6.74 -0.48
N PHE A 39 -3.03 -6.74 0.71
CA PHE A 39 -2.94 -5.70 1.71
C PHE A 39 -2.48 -6.30 3.04
N ALA A 40 -1.49 -5.67 3.66
CA ALA A 40 -0.94 -6.10 4.94
C ALA A 40 -0.58 -4.93 5.85
N HIS A 41 -0.49 -5.23 7.14
CA HIS A 41 0.14 -4.36 8.13
C HIS A 41 1.48 -4.92 8.58
N GLN A 42 2.40 -4.03 8.95
CA GLN A 42 3.69 -4.39 9.49
C GLN A 42 4.05 -3.46 10.64
N THR A 43 4.09 -4.02 11.86
CA THR A 43 4.64 -3.31 13.02
C THR A 43 6.12 -3.64 13.15
N ARG A 44 6.96 -2.64 13.43
CA ARG A 44 8.41 -2.83 13.60
C ARG A 44 8.69 -3.88 14.67
N GLY A 45 9.47 -4.90 14.29
CA GLY A 45 9.85 -6.00 15.18
C GLY A 45 8.79 -7.09 15.35
N GLN A 46 7.69 -7.03 14.59
CA GLN A 46 6.68 -8.08 14.51
C GLN A 46 6.71 -8.72 13.12
N GLU A 47 6.00 -9.83 12.95
CA GLU A 47 5.77 -10.41 11.62
C GLU A 47 4.74 -9.59 10.83
N GLN A 48 4.75 -9.72 9.51
CA GLN A 48 3.76 -9.10 8.65
C GLN A 48 2.39 -9.74 8.90
N ASP A 49 1.38 -8.91 9.11
CA ASP A 49 -0.02 -9.35 9.23
C ASP A 49 -0.70 -9.21 7.86
N LEU A 50 -0.86 -10.32 7.15
CA LEU A 50 -1.57 -10.39 5.87
C LEU A 50 -3.07 -10.26 6.13
N VAL A 51 -3.66 -9.13 5.74
CA VAL A 51 -5.06 -8.79 6.06
C VAL A 51 -6.01 -9.30 4.98
N ARG A 52 -5.65 -9.10 3.71
CA ARG A 52 -6.43 -9.53 2.54
C ARG A 52 -5.50 -9.80 1.36
N ASP A 53 -5.90 -10.76 0.55
CA ASP A 53 -5.28 -11.11 -0.71
C ASP A 53 -6.35 -11.58 -1.71
N GLU A 54 -6.07 -11.38 -2.99
CA GLU A 54 -6.90 -11.80 -4.12
C GLU A 54 -6.00 -12.36 -5.22
N GLU A 55 -6.43 -13.44 -5.88
CA GLU A 55 -5.66 -14.05 -6.97
C GLU A 55 -5.45 -13.06 -8.12
N LEU A 56 -4.19 -12.97 -8.57
CA LEU A 56 -3.80 -12.16 -9.70
C LEU A 56 -3.48 -13.07 -10.89
N ASN A 57 -4.23 -12.91 -11.98
CA ASN A 57 -4.11 -13.72 -13.20
C ASN A 57 -3.31 -13.01 -14.32
N GLN A 58 -2.49 -12.03 -13.95
CA GLN A 58 -1.65 -11.24 -14.87
C GLN A 58 -0.38 -10.74 -14.15
N ASP A 59 0.60 -10.30 -14.93
CA ASP A 59 1.89 -9.88 -14.35
C ASP A 59 1.91 -8.41 -13.94
N LEU A 60 1.07 -7.58 -14.58
CA LEU A 60 1.06 -6.14 -14.39
C LEU A 60 -0.03 -5.73 -13.40
N VAL A 61 0.34 -4.89 -12.43
CA VAL A 61 -0.61 -4.31 -11.47
C VAL A 61 -0.24 -2.86 -11.15
N TYR A 62 -1.25 -2.01 -11.04
CA TYR A 62 -1.08 -0.63 -10.61
C TYR A 62 -1.42 -0.54 -9.13
N LEU A 63 -0.62 0.19 -8.36
CA LEU A 63 -0.75 0.32 -6.91
C LEU A 63 -0.91 1.80 -6.54
N LYS A 64 -1.76 2.09 -5.58
CA LYS A 64 -2.02 3.46 -5.11
C LYS A 64 -2.25 3.48 -3.60
N ILE A 65 -1.66 4.50 -2.97
CA ILE A 65 -1.97 4.87 -1.59
C ILE A 65 -2.59 6.27 -1.62
N GLU A 66 -3.78 6.41 -1.04
CA GLU A 66 -4.39 7.70 -0.75
C GLU A 66 -4.08 8.06 0.70
N TYR A 67 -3.35 9.16 0.89
CA TYR A 67 -3.08 9.71 2.21
C TYR A 67 -4.06 10.85 2.53
N ARG A 68 -4.63 10.81 3.72
CA ARG A 68 -5.41 11.91 4.32
C ARG A 68 -4.73 12.36 5.59
N PHE A 69 -3.84 13.33 5.47
CA PHE A 69 -3.18 13.93 6.61
C PHE A 69 -4.10 14.90 7.33
N SER A 70 -4.03 14.88 8.65
CA SER A 70 -4.59 15.91 9.53
C SER A 70 -4.08 17.30 9.11
N ASN A 71 -4.91 18.33 9.28
CA ASN A 71 -4.59 19.71 8.94
C ASN A 71 -5.32 20.66 9.90
N ILE A 72 -4.98 21.94 9.80
CA ILE A 72 -5.55 23.01 10.59
C ILE A 72 -6.44 23.83 9.66
N ASP A 73 -7.69 24.04 10.05
CA ASP A 73 -8.61 24.91 9.30
C ASP A 73 -8.32 26.41 9.55
N GLU A 74 -9.04 27.28 8.87
CA GLU A 74 -8.88 28.74 8.99
C GLU A 74 -9.13 29.29 10.41
N ASN A 75 -9.82 28.53 11.26
CA ASN A 75 -10.13 28.88 12.64
C ASN A 75 -9.15 28.27 13.65
N GLY A 76 -8.11 27.57 13.18
CA GLY A 76 -7.13 26.93 14.03
C GLY A 76 -7.55 25.57 14.60
N ILE A 77 -8.64 24.96 14.09
CA ILE A 77 -9.11 23.65 14.53
C ILE A 77 -8.38 22.55 13.77
N ILE A 78 -7.87 21.56 14.50
CA ILE A 78 -7.19 20.39 13.95
C ILE A 78 -8.23 19.37 13.49
N THR A 79 -8.21 18.99 12.22
CA THR A 79 -8.90 17.81 11.72
C THR A 79 -8.07 16.57 12.09
N THR A 80 -8.65 15.59 12.79
CA THR A 80 -7.96 14.33 13.11
C THR A 80 -8.35 13.25 12.12
N GLU A 81 -7.66 13.21 10.98
CA GLU A 81 -7.92 12.19 9.94
C GLU A 81 -6.81 11.15 9.93
N ASP A 82 -5.57 11.57 9.63
CA ASP A 82 -4.37 10.74 9.47
C ASP A 82 -4.69 9.31 8.99
N GLN A 83 -5.28 9.18 7.79
CA GLN A 83 -5.64 7.88 7.20
C GLN A 83 -4.77 7.54 6.00
N ALA A 84 -4.46 6.25 5.84
CA ALA A 84 -3.92 5.69 4.61
C ALA A 84 -4.90 4.64 4.05
N ARG A 85 -5.27 4.78 2.78
CA ARG A 85 -6.15 3.85 2.05
C ARG A 85 -5.40 3.28 0.86
N PHE A 86 -5.61 2.00 0.60
CA PHE A 86 -4.82 1.22 -0.31
C PHE A 86 -5.70 0.71 -1.45
N TYR A 87 -5.16 0.82 -2.67
CA TYR A 87 -5.87 0.45 -3.87
C TYR A 87 -4.94 -0.26 -4.84
N TYR A 88 -5.52 -1.11 -5.65
CA TYR A 88 -4.88 -1.66 -6.82
C TYR A 88 -5.75 -1.44 -8.07
N SER A 89 -5.16 -1.61 -9.25
CA SER A 89 -5.87 -1.58 -10.52
C SER A 89 -5.20 -2.54 -11.50
N LEU A 90 -6.01 -3.22 -12.31
CA LEU A 90 -5.54 -4.20 -13.31
C LEU A 90 -5.38 -3.59 -14.70
N ASP A 91 -5.99 -2.45 -14.96
CA ASP A 91 -5.99 -1.74 -16.24
C ASP A 91 -5.36 -0.32 -16.16
N GLY A 92 -5.11 0.18 -14.95
CA GLY A 92 -4.60 1.53 -14.69
C GLY A 92 -5.70 2.61 -14.66
N GLU A 93 -6.97 2.24 -14.88
CA GLU A 93 -8.12 3.14 -14.98
C GLU A 93 -9.09 2.91 -13.81
N GLU A 94 -9.55 1.67 -13.61
CA GLU A 94 -10.48 1.29 -12.55
C GLU A 94 -9.71 0.88 -11.28
N TRP A 95 -9.98 1.55 -10.16
CA TRP A 95 -9.28 1.33 -8.89
C TRP A 95 -10.14 0.61 -7.88
N VAL A 96 -9.66 -0.55 -7.42
CA VAL A 96 -10.29 -1.36 -6.38
C VAL A 96 -9.61 -1.06 -5.05
N LYS A 97 -10.42 -0.73 -4.03
CA LYS A 97 -9.92 -0.58 -2.66
C LYS A 97 -9.68 -1.94 -2.05
N ILE A 98 -8.50 -2.17 -1.48
CA ILE A 98 -8.16 -3.44 -0.82
C ILE A 98 -7.97 -3.23 0.68
N GLY A 99 -8.78 -3.93 1.48
CA GLY A 99 -8.87 -3.76 2.92
C GLY A 99 -9.48 -2.42 3.36
N LYS A 100 -9.58 -2.23 4.68
CA LYS A 100 -10.17 -1.01 5.26
C LYS A 100 -9.19 0.18 5.27
N GLY A 101 -7.88 -0.07 5.09
CA GLY A 101 -6.81 0.90 5.37
C GLY A 101 -6.50 0.97 6.86
N PHE A 102 -5.80 2.03 7.30
CA PHE A 102 -5.53 2.26 8.72
C PHE A 102 -5.35 3.72 9.09
N THR A 103 -5.50 4.00 10.39
CA THR A 103 -5.17 5.30 11.01
C THR A 103 -3.68 5.35 11.31
N MET A 104 -2.97 6.24 10.64
CA MET A 104 -1.56 6.49 10.81
C MET A 104 -1.26 7.03 12.21
N SER A 105 -0.35 6.37 12.92
CA SER A 105 0.16 6.82 14.21
C SER A 105 1.58 7.33 14.09
N TYR A 106 1.88 8.52 14.63
CA TYR A 106 3.24 9.03 14.71
C TYR A 106 3.94 8.48 15.95
N SER A 107 4.95 7.62 15.75
CA SER A 107 5.83 7.16 16.82
C SER A 107 7.21 7.83 16.74
N LEU A 108 7.88 7.96 17.88
CA LEU A 108 9.22 8.55 17.95
C LEU A 108 10.34 7.55 17.62
N ASP A 109 10.03 6.28 17.36
CA ASP A 109 11.05 5.23 17.20
C ASP A 109 11.91 5.43 15.95
N LEU A 110 11.31 5.96 14.88
CA LEU A 110 12.01 6.33 13.65
C LEU A 110 12.23 7.84 13.54
N PHE A 111 11.63 8.63 14.44
CA PHE A 111 11.69 10.10 14.47
C PHE A 111 11.47 10.76 13.09
N THR A 112 10.64 10.14 12.25
CA THR A 112 10.31 10.57 10.90
C THR A 112 8.83 10.36 10.63
N GLY A 113 8.23 11.25 9.83
CA GLY A 113 6.85 11.09 9.36
C GLY A 113 6.69 9.93 8.38
N TYR A 114 5.45 9.58 8.06
CA TYR A 114 5.15 8.56 7.05
C TYR A 114 5.75 8.95 5.70
N ARG A 115 6.30 7.95 5.01
CA ARG A 115 6.84 8.07 3.65
C ARG A 115 6.23 6.99 2.78
N THR A 116 6.10 7.25 1.49
CA THR A 116 5.89 6.16 0.53
C THR A 116 7.22 5.44 0.31
N ALA A 117 7.24 4.12 0.49
CA ALA A 117 8.38 3.27 0.15
C ALA A 117 8.00 2.31 -0.97
N LEU A 118 8.89 2.13 -1.96
CA LEU A 118 8.85 0.99 -2.88
C LEU A 118 9.68 -0.13 -2.27
N TYR A 119 9.20 -1.35 -2.31
CA TYR A 119 9.91 -2.50 -1.75
C TYR A 119 9.85 -3.72 -2.66
N CYS A 120 10.86 -4.58 -2.52
CA CYS A 120 10.94 -5.92 -3.08
C CYS A 120 11.78 -6.76 -2.13
N TYR A 121 11.26 -7.87 -1.63
CA TYR A 121 11.99 -8.79 -0.75
C TYR A 121 11.51 -10.23 -0.94
N SER A 122 12.32 -11.20 -0.51
CA SER A 122 11.96 -12.62 -0.54
C SER A 122 11.84 -13.17 0.88
N THR A 123 10.85 -14.04 1.10
CA THR A 123 10.74 -14.83 2.33
C THR A 123 11.40 -16.20 2.24
N GLN A 124 11.89 -16.57 1.06
CA GLN A 124 12.52 -17.86 0.78
C GLN A 124 13.94 -17.65 0.25
N GLU A 125 14.14 -17.72 -1.06
CA GLU A 125 15.44 -17.65 -1.71
C GLU A 125 15.58 -16.35 -2.52
N PRO A 126 16.67 -15.59 -2.36
CA PRO A 126 16.89 -14.38 -3.14
C PRO A 126 17.12 -14.70 -4.62
N GLY A 127 16.66 -13.81 -5.51
CA GLY A 127 16.97 -13.91 -6.94
C GLY A 127 15.92 -13.32 -7.88
N GLY A 128 14.69 -13.13 -7.40
CA GLY A 128 13.66 -12.45 -8.18
C GLY A 128 13.80 -10.94 -8.15
N HIS A 129 13.00 -10.26 -8.97
CA HIS A 129 12.98 -8.81 -9.09
C HIS A 129 11.57 -8.31 -9.45
N ALA A 130 11.32 -7.05 -9.09
CA ALA A 130 10.14 -6.30 -9.45
C ALA A 130 10.56 -5.08 -10.27
N ASP A 131 9.88 -4.85 -11.39
CA ASP A 131 10.09 -3.66 -12.20
C ASP A 131 9.00 -2.62 -11.94
N PHE A 132 9.43 -1.44 -11.52
CA PHE A 132 8.56 -0.29 -11.27
C PHE A 132 8.72 0.72 -12.39
N ASP A 133 7.70 0.85 -13.23
CA ASP A 133 7.77 1.72 -14.41
C ASP A 133 7.81 3.22 -14.04
N TYR A 134 7.01 3.62 -13.05
CA TYR A 134 6.98 4.99 -12.57
C TYR A 134 6.42 5.10 -11.15
N TYR A 135 6.77 6.21 -10.51
CA TYR A 135 6.14 6.70 -9.29
C TYR A 135 5.56 8.09 -9.55
N HIS A 136 4.25 8.24 -9.33
CA HIS A 136 3.54 9.51 -9.49
C HIS A 136 2.91 9.91 -8.16
N ALA A 137 3.20 11.12 -7.70
CA ALA A 137 2.57 11.72 -6.53
C ALA A 137 1.78 12.95 -6.96
N VAL A 138 0.49 12.97 -6.62
CA VAL A 138 -0.42 14.08 -6.90
C VAL A 138 -0.97 14.61 -5.59
N LYS A 139 -0.99 15.93 -5.44
CA LYS A 139 -1.74 16.59 -4.38
C LYS A 139 -3.16 16.84 -4.90
N ALA A 140 -4.14 16.10 -4.40
CA ALA A 140 -5.55 16.33 -4.70
C ALA A 140 -6.10 17.51 -3.89
N ASP A 141 -7.07 18.24 -4.45
CA ASP A 141 -7.85 19.21 -3.69
C ASP A 141 -8.83 18.46 -2.77
N ARG A 142 -9.01 18.95 -1.54
CA ARG A 142 -9.81 18.29 -0.51
C ARG A 142 -11.30 18.24 -0.85
N SER A 143 -11.76 19.14 -1.71
CA SER A 143 -13.16 19.29 -2.14
C SER A 143 -13.62 18.21 -3.13
N GLU A 144 -12.71 17.48 -3.77
CA GLU A 144 -13.04 16.59 -4.90
C GLU A 144 -13.22 15.12 -4.53
N VAL A 145 -12.98 14.71 -3.28
CA VAL A 145 -13.15 13.30 -2.90
C VAL A 145 -14.52 13.07 -2.28
N VAL A 146 -15.45 12.65 -3.14
CA VAL A 146 -16.77 12.13 -2.78
C VAL A 146 -16.60 10.91 -1.86
N THR A 147 -17.28 10.95 -0.73
CA THR A 147 -17.47 9.82 0.17
C THR A 147 -18.27 8.73 -0.54
N THR A 148 -17.60 7.73 -1.11
CA THR A 148 -18.26 6.43 -1.33
C THR A 148 -18.45 5.80 0.03
N SER A 149 -19.72 5.64 0.39
CA SER A 149 -20.24 5.09 1.64
C SER A 149 -19.53 3.80 2.04
N GLU A 150 -19.30 3.68 3.34
CA GLU A 150 -18.91 2.46 4.03
C GLU A 150 -20.00 1.41 3.82
N ASP A 151 -19.69 0.32 3.11
CA ASP A 151 -20.46 -0.91 3.21
C ASP A 151 -19.96 -1.71 4.43
N GLU A 152 -20.93 -2.11 5.23
CA GLU A 152 -20.87 -2.73 6.56
C GLU A 152 -20.00 -4.01 6.66
#